data_AF-A0ABD1SW16-F1
#
_entry.id   AF-A0ABD1SW16-F1
#
_cell.length_a   1.000
_cell.length_b   1.000
_cell.length_c   1.000
_cell.angle_alpha   90.00
_cell.angle_beta   90.00
_cell.angle_gamma   90.00
#
_symmetry.space_group_name_H-M   'P 1'
#
loop_
_entity.id
_entity.type
_entity.pdbx_description
1 polymer ?
#
loop_
_entity_poly.entity_id
_entity_poly.type
_entity_poly.pdbx_seq_one_letter_code
_entity_poly.pdbx_strand_id
1 'polypeptide(L)'
;MESIGIPTRVQTAIRMSEVAEPYIRRRAVRRLEKGGVVIFAAGTGNPFFTTDMLVNVEVVLKATNADGVYDDDPRPNPNAHLLDTLNLSRCDHKGTFSDGHDCHNFVPREQYSCCCL
;
A
#
# COMPACT_ATOMS: atom_id res chain seq x y z
N MET A 1 16.91 9.12 -8.54
CA MET A 1 17.41 8.00 -7.72
C MET A 1 18.74 7.48 -8.23
N GLU A 2 18.83 7.04 -9.50
CA GLU A 2 20.14 6.63 -10.05
C GLU A 2 21.10 7.80 -10.24
N SER A 3 20.59 8.97 -10.62
CA SER A 3 21.36 10.22 -10.71
C SER A 3 21.99 10.69 -9.40
N ILE A 4 21.45 10.22 -8.26
CA ILE A 4 21.97 10.50 -6.91
C ILE A 4 22.75 9.30 -6.34
N GLY A 5 23.12 8.32 -7.18
CA GLY A 5 23.95 7.17 -6.81
C GLY A 5 23.20 6.03 -6.12
N ILE A 6 21.87 6.08 -6.02
CA ILE A 6 21.07 5.00 -5.41
C ILE A 6 20.80 3.96 -6.49
N PRO A 7 21.30 2.71 -6.34
CA PRO A 7 21.09 1.67 -7.34
C PRO A 7 19.63 1.18 -7.29
N THR A 8 18.85 1.52 -8.31
CA THR A 8 17.43 1.14 -8.39
C THR A 8 17.15 0.14 -9.51
N ARG A 9 16.02 -0.57 -9.42
CA ARG A 9 15.49 -1.37 -10.53
C ARG A 9 13.99 -1.19 -10.61
N VAL A 10 13.48 -1.02 -11.83
CA VAL A 10 12.04 -0.98 -12.10
C VAL A 10 11.58 -2.37 -12.50
N GLN A 11 10.57 -2.88 -11.79
CA GLN A 11 9.92 -4.15 -12.06
C GLN A 11 8.44 -3.92 -12.37
N THR A 12 7.95 -4.53 -13.43
CA THR A 12 6.56 -4.38 -13.90
C THR A 12 5.82 -5.71 -13.89
N ALA A 13 4.56 -5.70 -13.47
CA ALA A 13 3.70 -6.88 -13.60
C ALA A 13 3.34 -7.19 -15.05
N ILE A 14 3.22 -6.16 -15.89
CA ILE A 14 2.99 -6.31 -17.34
C ILE A 14 4.35 -6.41 -18.04
N ARG A 15 4.56 -7.48 -18.80
CA ARG A 15 5.85 -7.73 -19.47
C ARG A 15 6.09 -6.68 -20.57
N MET A 16 6.98 -5.73 -20.28
CA MET A 16 7.44 -4.70 -21.22
C MET A 16 8.98 -4.68 -21.25
N SER A 17 9.57 -5.68 -21.91
CA SER A 17 11.01 -5.96 -21.86
C SER A 17 11.91 -4.78 -22.25
N GLU A 18 11.42 -3.89 -23.11
CA GLU A 18 12.14 -2.69 -23.57
C GLU A 18 12.15 -1.55 -22.55
N VAL A 19 11.22 -1.56 -21.59
CA VAL A 19 10.99 -0.45 -20.65
C VAL A 19 11.35 -0.83 -19.22
N ALA A 20 10.97 -2.03 -18.77
CA ALA A 20 11.19 -2.47 -17.40
C ALA A 20 11.32 -3.99 -17.29
N GLU A 21 12.01 -4.45 -16.26
CA GLU A 21 12.15 -5.89 -16.00
C GLU A 21 10.80 -6.48 -15.56
N PRO A 22 10.44 -7.70 -15.98
CA PRO A 22 9.25 -8.36 -15.45
C PRO A 22 9.39 -8.61 -13.95
N TYR A 23 8.30 -8.42 -13.20
CA TYR A 23 8.25 -8.69 -11.77
C TYR A 23 8.53 -10.17 -11.49
N ILE A 24 9.60 -10.42 -10.75
CA ILE A 24 9.95 -11.75 -10.23
C ILE A 24 10.22 -11.58 -8.75
N ARG A 25 9.30 -12.06 -7.90
CA ARG A 25 9.37 -11.96 -6.43
C ARG A 25 10.76 -12.29 -5.87
N ARG A 26 11.36 -13.39 -6.31
CA ARG A 26 12.70 -13.83 -5.86
C ARG A 26 13.81 -12.84 -6.21
N ARG A 27 13.72 -12.12 -7.33
CA ARG A 27 14.69 -11.08 -7.71
C ARG A 27 14.47 -9.81 -6.90
N ALA A 28 13.21 -9.42 -6.68
CA ALA A 28 12.87 -8.28 -5.84
C ALA A 28 13.40 -8.46 -4.41
N VAL A 29 13.06 -9.59 -3.78
CA VAL A 29 13.49 -9.92 -2.41
C VAL A 29 15.01 -9.91 -2.29
N ARG A 30 15.73 -10.59 -3.20
CA ARG A 30 17.20 -10.58 -3.18
C ARG A 30 17.83 -9.19 -3.34
N ARG A 31 17.14 -8.26 -3.99
CA ARG A 31 17.61 -6.89 -4.14
C ARG A 31 17.36 -6.09 -2.86
N LEU A 32 16.19 -6.27 -2.25
CA LEU A 32 15.85 -5.70 -0.96
C LEU A 32 16.79 -6.21 0.15
N GLU A 33 17.10 -7.51 0.17
CA GLU A 33 18.08 -8.13 1.09
C GLU A 33 19.50 -7.53 0.98
N LYS A 34 19.84 -6.98 -0.20
CA LYS A 34 21.13 -6.29 -0.44
C LYS A 34 21.08 -4.80 -0.17
N GLY A 35 19.98 -4.29 0.42
CA GLY A 35 19.77 -2.86 0.66
C GLY A 35 19.48 -2.05 -0.62
N GLY A 36 19.14 -2.72 -1.73
CA GLY A 36 18.78 -2.05 -2.97
C GLY A 36 17.32 -1.63 -3.00
N VAL A 37 16.99 -0.63 -3.81
CA VAL A 37 15.61 -0.17 -4.01
C VAL A 37 15.00 -0.85 -5.24
N VAL A 38 13.74 -1.26 -5.12
CA VAL A 38 12.92 -1.83 -6.20
C VAL A 38 11.69 -0.96 -6.37
N ILE A 39 11.42 -0.53 -7.59
CA ILE A 39 10.24 0.27 -7.96
C ILE A 39 9.28 -0.66 -8.69
N PHE A 40 8.06 -0.81 -8.18
CA PHE A 40 7.01 -1.59 -8.81
C PHE A 40 6.15 -0.70 -9.72
N ALA A 41 6.06 -1.05 -11.00
CA ALA A 41 5.24 -0.37 -11.99
C ALA A 41 4.07 -1.28 -12.45
N ALA A 42 2.99 -0.67 -12.93
CA ALA A 42 1.78 -1.34 -13.43
C ALA A 42 1.00 -2.19 -12.39
N GLY A 43 1.20 -1.95 -11.09
CA GLY A 43 0.49 -2.65 -10.02
C GLY A 43 0.69 -4.17 -10.10
N THR A 44 -0.37 -4.95 -9.87
CA THR A 44 -0.36 -6.42 -9.96
C THR A 44 -0.56 -6.95 -11.38
N GLY A 45 -0.81 -6.07 -12.36
CA GLY A 45 -1.19 -6.46 -13.72
C GLY A 45 -2.59 -7.08 -13.82
N ASN A 46 -3.31 -7.22 -12.69
CA ASN A 46 -4.69 -7.68 -12.62
C ASN A 46 -5.57 -6.49 -12.20
N PRO A 47 -6.61 -6.13 -12.97
CA PRO A 47 -7.45 -4.96 -12.70
C PRO A 47 -8.18 -4.95 -11.34
N PHE A 48 -8.19 -6.06 -10.59
CA PHE A 48 -8.88 -6.19 -9.30
C PHE A 48 -7.96 -6.30 -8.08
N PHE A 49 -6.64 -6.20 -8.25
CA PHE A 49 -5.68 -6.42 -7.16
C PHE A 49 -4.83 -5.18 -6.88
N THR A 50 -4.90 -4.69 -5.65
CA THR A 50 -4.20 -3.49 -5.19
C THR A 50 -2.72 -3.77 -4.87
N THR A 51 -1.90 -2.72 -4.90
CA THR A 51 -0.43 -2.80 -4.90
C THR A 51 0.17 -3.31 -3.57
N ASP A 52 -0.59 -3.24 -2.49
CA ASP A 52 -0.27 -3.73 -1.14
C ASP A 52 -0.13 -5.26 -1.05
N MET A 53 -0.69 -6.01 -2.00
CA MET A 53 -0.60 -7.49 -2.00
C MET A 53 0.63 -8.05 -2.71
N LEU A 54 1.50 -7.19 -3.28
CA LEU A 54 2.59 -7.62 -4.16
C LEU A 54 3.80 -8.22 -3.43
N VAL A 55 4.04 -7.83 -2.18
CA VAL A 55 5.26 -8.16 -1.45
C VAL A 55 4.93 -8.47 0.01
N ASN A 56 5.38 -9.65 0.48
CA ASN A 56 5.29 -10.02 1.89
C ASN A 56 6.32 -9.19 2.67
N VAL A 57 5.93 -7.99 3.06
CA VAL A 57 6.74 -7.08 3.87
C VAL A 57 6.14 -6.99 5.27
N GLU A 58 7.00 -6.73 6.25
CA GLU A 58 6.59 -6.53 7.64
C GLU A 58 5.89 -5.18 7.84
N VAL A 59 6.29 -4.16 7.08
CA VAL A 59 5.73 -2.81 7.15
C VAL A 59 5.47 -2.28 5.74
N VAL A 60 4.28 -1.70 5.54
CA VAL A 60 3.91 -0.97 4.33
C VAL A 60 3.75 0.51 4.68
N LEU A 61 4.55 1.36 4.04
CA LEU A 61 4.39 2.81 4.15
C LEU A 61 3.59 3.32 2.95
N LYS A 62 2.43 3.92 3.22
CA LYS A 62 1.57 4.55 2.21
C LYS A 62 1.72 6.05 2.29
N ALA A 63 2.31 6.66 1.26
CA ALA A 63 2.35 8.11 1.13
C ALA A 63 0.97 8.62 0.71
N THR A 64 0.41 9.56 1.47
CA THR A 64 -0.83 10.27 1.14
C THR A 64 -0.63 11.77 1.29
N ASN A 65 -1.52 12.58 0.72
CA ASN A 65 -1.45 14.04 0.84
C ASN A 65 -1.91 14.55 2.23
N ALA A 66 -2.43 13.67 3.09
CA ALA A 66 -2.75 13.98 4.47
C ALA A 66 -1.57 13.58 5.37
N ASP A 67 -1.42 14.27 6.50
CA ASP A 67 -0.33 14.01 7.47
C ASP A 67 -0.43 12.63 8.14
N GLY A 68 -1.57 11.95 7.99
CA GLY A 68 -1.76 10.57 8.38
C GLY A 68 -3.23 10.15 8.31
N VAL A 69 -3.59 9.22 9.19
CA VAL A 69 -4.95 8.69 9.33
C VAL A 69 -5.70 9.55 10.33
N TYR A 70 -6.82 10.14 9.92
CA TYR A 70 -7.70 10.94 10.79
C TYR A 70 -8.92 10.15 11.22
N ASP A 71 -9.66 10.59 12.23
CA ASP A 71 -10.94 9.98 12.63
C ASP A 71 -12.12 10.36 11.73
N ASP A 72 -12.03 11.52 11.07
CA ASP A 72 -12.97 12.08 10.10
C ASP A 72 -12.20 12.80 8.96
N ASP A 73 -12.87 13.17 7.87
CA ASP A 73 -12.22 13.91 6.78
C ASP A 73 -11.84 15.33 7.26
N PRO A 74 -10.54 15.68 7.29
CA PRO A 74 -10.08 16.98 7.78
C PRO A 74 -10.45 18.14 6.83
N ARG A 75 -10.92 17.84 5.60
CA ARG A 75 -11.33 18.87 4.63
C ARG A 75 -12.66 19.54 5.04
N PRO A 76 -13.77 18.80 5.26
CA PRO A 76 -15.02 19.37 5.75
C PRO A 76 -15.05 19.59 7.27
N ASN A 77 -14.27 18.84 8.06
CA ASN A 77 -14.33 18.89 9.52
C ASN A 77 -13.00 19.37 10.13
N PRO A 78 -12.94 20.62 10.63
CA PRO A 78 -11.74 21.14 11.28
C PRO A 78 -11.46 20.51 12.66
N ASN A 79 -12.42 19.76 13.23
CA ASN A 79 -12.22 19.00 14.47
C ASN A 79 -11.70 17.58 14.22
N ALA A 80 -11.33 17.23 12.99
CA ALA A 80 -10.75 15.91 12.71
C ALA A 80 -9.43 15.74 13.47
N HIS A 81 -9.31 14.64 14.20
CA HIS A 81 -8.16 14.29 15.02
C HIS A 81 -7.29 13.24 14.32
N LEU A 82 -5.98 13.47 14.34
CA LEU A 82 -4.99 12.51 13.84
C LEU A 82 -4.92 11.31 14.80
N LEU A 83 -4.93 10.10 14.23
CA LEU A 83 -4.84 8.85 14.96
C LEU A 83 -3.39 8.35 14.97
N ASP A 84 -2.81 8.21 16.16
CA ASP A 84 -1.43 7.72 16.33
C ASP A 84 -1.28 6.22 16.07
N THR A 85 -2.32 5.43 16.35
CA THR A 85 -2.30 3.97 16.17
C THR A 85 -3.70 3.45 15.86
N LEU A 86 -3.80 2.60 14.84
CA LEU A 86 -5.05 1.99 14.41
C LEU A 86 -4.89 0.47 14.27
N ASN A 87 -5.81 -0.28 14.86
CA ASN A 87 -5.82 -1.74 14.76
C ASN A 87 -6.83 -2.19 13.70
N LEU A 88 -6.33 -2.78 12.61
CA LEU A 88 -7.15 -3.22 11.46
C LEU A 88 -8.14 -4.34 11.83
N SER A 89 -7.77 -5.18 12.79
CA SER A 89 -8.58 -6.30 13.31
C SER A 89 -9.89 -5.86 13.98
N ARG A 90 -10.11 -4.55 14.13
CA ARG A 90 -11.27 -3.95 14.78
C ARG A 90 -12.31 -3.38 13.81
N CYS A 91 -12.09 -3.51 12.49
CA CYS A 91 -13.09 -3.13 11.47
C CYS A 91 -14.10 -4.25 11.25
N ASP A 92 -15.36 -3.92 11.43
CA ASP A 92 -16.47 -4.78 11.06
C ASP A 92 -16.65 -4.82 9.53
N HIS A 93 -17.27 -5.88 9.03
CA HIS A 93 -17.70 -6.05 7.63
C HIS A 93 -18.59 -4.90 7.10
N LYS A 94 -19.14 -4.07 8.00
CA LYS A 94 -19.92 -2.87 7.67
C LYS A 94 -19.07 -1.65 7.35
N GLY A 95 -17.74 -1.77 7.47
CA GLY A 95 -16.81 -0.67 7.28
C GLY A 95 -16.87 0.34 8.43
N THR A 96 -17.05 -0.12 9.67
CA THR A 96 -16.94 0.70 10.88
C THR A 96 -15.99 0.06 11.88
N PHE A 97 -15.10 0.84 12.48
CA PHE A 97 -14.35 0.40 13.66
C PHE A 97 -15.32 0.26 14.83
N SER A 98 -15.02 -0.63 15.79
CA SER A 98 -15.88 -0.80 16.98
C SER A 98 -15.95 0.42 17.91
N ASP A 99 -15.18 1.48 17.64
CA ASP A 99 -15.27 2.79 18.29
C ASP A 99 -16.28 3.73 17.58
N GLY A 100 -16.94 3.27 16.51
CA GLY A 100 -17.96 4.00 15.77
C GLY A 100 -17.44 4.81 14.57
N HIS A 101 -16.13 4.87 14.36
CA HIS A 101 -15.50 5.58 13.23
C HIS A 101 -15.59 4.78 11.92
N ASP A 102 -15.77 5.47 10.78
CA ASP A 102 -15.93 4.84 9.46
C ASP A 102 -14.58 4.32 8.92
N CYS A 103 -14.48 3.03 8.54
CA CYS A 103 -13.28 2.48 7.92
C CYS A 103 -13.13 2.69 6.41
N HIS A 104 -14.17 3.19 5.71
CA HIS A 104 -14.14 3.26 4.26
C HIS A 104 -13.04 4.16 3.69
N ASN A 105 -12.57 5.14 4.47
CA ASN A 105 -11.44 5.99 4.10
C ASN A 105 -10.07 5.32 4.30
N PHE A 106 -10.01 4.25 5.11
CA PHE A 106 -8.76 3.60 5.52
C PHE A 106 -8.48 2.30 4.76
N VAL A 107 -9.53 1.52 4.49
CA VAL A 107 -9.43 0.22 3.81
C VAL A 107 -10.28 0.28 2.53
N PRO A 108 -9.67 0.13 1.33
CA PRO A 108 -10.40 0.02 0.07
C PRO A 108 -11.45 -1.08 0.15
N ARG A 109 -12.64 -0.85 -0.45
CA ARG A 109 -13.75 -1.81 -0.39
C ARG A 109 -13.39 -3.24 -0.82
N GLU A 110 -12.36 -3.37 -1.64
CA GLU A 110 -11.86 -4.63 -2.19
C GLU A 110 -11.02 -5.46 -1.19
N GLN A 111 -10.50 -4.84 -0.12
CA GLN A 111 -9.74 -5.54 0.93
C GLN A 111 -10.64 -6.15 2.03
N TYR A 112 -11.89 -5.70 2.20
CA TYR A 112 -12.81 -6.30 3.21
C TYR A 112 -13.17 -7.75 2.90
N SER A 113 -13.18 -8.13 1.62
CA SER A 113 -13.46 -9.52 1.21
C SER A 113 -12.32 -10.48 1.57
N CYS A 114 -11.08 -9.98 1.62
CA CYS A 114 -9.88 -10.78 1.87
C CYS A 114 -9.55 -10.92 3.36
N CYS A 115 -10.11 -10.07 4.24
CA CYS A 115 -9.91 -10.18 5.68
C CYS A 115 -10.80 -11.26 6.35
N CYS A 116 -11.77 -11.81 5.61
CA CYS A 116 -12.66 -12.88 6.06
C CYS A 116 -12.26 -14.29 5.55
N LEU A 117 -11.09 -14.42 4.91
CA LEU A 117 -10.49 -15.70 4.48
C LEU A 117 -9.15 -15.90 5.20
#